data_AF-A0A429TNI5-F1
#
_entry.id   AF-A0A429TNI5-F1
#
_cell.length_a   1.000
_cell.length_b   1.000
_cell.length_c   1.000
_cell.angle_alpha   90.00
_cell.angle_beta   90.00
_cell.angle_gamma   90.00
#
_symmetry.space_group_name_H-M   'P 1'
#
loop_
_entity.id
_entity.type
_entity.pdbx_description
1 polymer ?
#
loop_
_entity_poly.entity_id
_entity_poly.type
_entity_poly.pdbx_seq_one_letter_code
_entity_poly.pdbx_strand_id
1 'polypeptide(L)'
;MTRKDHVRLAAENAKDAVKHAAEVVAPYAETARDAAAHYAHEANERLAPKVSHAACQASLHARAAYDNHLHPRMQAARTHVPPNVDRAAVKAVHQTRLAARQAADYTAPRFESALAASRPVAEEAASRSAAALAALRGQVSAKEVQRLVRRHERRARCGRWVKGAALVGLLAGGAFAAWKWWDQQSNPDWLVEPPAATELSAQDAAPASFDDELAEKERESNGGKNA
;
A
#
# COMPACT_ATOMS: atom_id res chain seq x y z
N MET A 1 -14.58 29.63 -22.76
CA MET A 1 -13.44 29.16 -21.94
C MET A 1 -13.99 28.58 -20.65
N THR A 2 -13.70 27.32 -20.35
CA THR A 2 -14.28 26.64 -19.18
C THR A 2 -13.31 26.66 -17.99
N ARG A 3 -13.85 26.52 -16.78
CA ARG A 3 -13.07 26.43 -15.53
C ARG A 3 -12.01 25.31 -15.55
N LYS A 4 -12.24 24.23 -16.32
CA LYS A 4 -11.28 23.13 -16.51
C LYS A 4 -10.04 23.56 -17.30
N ASP A 5 -10.22 24.43 -18.29
CA ASP A 5 -9.12 24.90 -19.15
C ASP A 5 -8.14 25.77 -18.35
N HIS A 6 -8.66 26.62 -17.45
CA HIS A 6 -7.83 27.42 -16.54
C HIS A 6 -7.04 26.58 -15.54
N VAL A 7 -7.60 25.49 -15.02
CA VAL A 7 -6.89 24.59 -14.10
C VAL A 7 -5.76 23.84 -14.83
N ARG A 8 -6.02 23.41 -16.06
CA ARG A 8 -5.03 22.71 -16.89
C ARG A 8 -3.88 23.64 -17.29
N LEU A 9 -4.20 24.87 -17.68
CA LEU A 9 -3.22 25.90 -18.04
C LEU A 9 -2.40 26.38 -16.83
N ALA A 10 -3.03 26.47 -15.66
CA ALA A 10 -2.31 26.75 -14.41
C ALA A 10 -1.37 25.60 -13.99
N ALA A 11 -1.77 24.35 -14.24
CA ALA A 11 -0.93 23.19 -13.99
C ALA A 11 0.26 23.09 -14.96
N GLU A 12 0.06 23.45 -16.24
CA GLU A 12 1.13 23.50 -17.24
C GLU A 12 2.12 24.64 -16.95
N ASN A 13 1.64 25.85 -16.66
CA ASN A 13 2.50 26.95 -16.23
C ASN A 13 3.27 26.64 -14.94
N ALA A 14 2.64 25.93 -13.99
CA ALA A 14 3.33 25.49 -12.78
C ALA A 14 4.44 24.47 -13.07
N LYS A 15 4.23 23.57 -14.04
CA LYS A 15 5.28 22.63 -14.47
C LYS A 15 6.44 23.35 -15.15
N ASP A 16 6.16 24.31 -16.01
CA ASP A 16 7.22 25.03 -16.72
C ASP A 16 7.99 25.97 -15.79
N ALA A 17 7.33 26.60 -14.82
CA ALA A 17 8.01 27.37 -13.76
C ALA A 17 8.94 26.48 -12.91
N VAL A 18 8.54 25.24 -12.61
CA VAL A 18 9.38 24.28 -11.88
C VAL A 18 10.57 23.82 -12.71
N LYS A 19 10.38 23.54 -14.00
CA LYS A 19 11.49 23.19 -14.91
C LYS A 19 12.50 24.33 -15.00
N HIS A 20 12.02 25.57 -15.16
CA HIS A 20 12.90 26.72 -15.29
C HIS A 20 13.64 27.04 -13.98
N ALA A 21 12.98 26.89 -12.83
CA ALA A 21 13.66 26.97 -11.54
C ALA A 21 14.70 25.85 -11.35
N ALA A 22 14.44 24.65 -11.86
CA ALA A 22 15.40 23.54 -11.82
C ALA A 22 16.60 23.80 -12.75
N GLU A 23 16.39 24.34 -13.94
CA GLU A 23 17.45 24.74 -14.88
C GLU A 23 18.35 25.83 -14.28
N VAL A 24 17.77 26.82 -13.59
CA VAL A 24 18.52 27.90 -12.93
C VAL A 24 19.33 27.41 -11.73
N VAL A 25 18.85 26.36 -11.03
CA VAL A 25 19.52 25.79 -9.85
C VAL A 25 20.49 24.66 -10.21
N ALA A 26 20.34 24.05 -11.40
CA ALA A 26 21.17 22.95 -11.89
C ALA A 26 22.70 23.18 -11.71
N PRO A 27 23.30 24.32 -12.10
CA PRO A 27 24.75 24.51 -11.95
C PRO A 27 25.22 24.58 -10.48
N TYR A 28 24.36 25.04 -9.57
CA TYR A 28 24.66 25.07 -8.13
C TYR A 28 24.40 23.71 -7.46
N ALA A 29 23.46 22.93 -7.98
CA ALA A 29 23.21 21.57 -7.51
C ALA A 29 24.33 20.61 -7.92
N GLU A 30 24.91 20.78 -9.11
CA GLU A 30 26.07 20.01 -9.57
C GLU A 30 27.30 20.26 -8.69
N THR A 31 27.68 21.52 -8.46
CA THR A 31 28.83 21.85 -7.60
C THR A 31 28.66 21.37 -6.15
N ALA A 32 27.45 21.41 -5.60
CA ALA A 32 27.16 20.86 -4.28
C ALA A 32 27.24 19.33 -4.23
N ARG A 33 26.83 18.64 -5.31
CA ARG A 33 26.98 17.18 -5.43
C ARG A 33 28.44 16.78 -5.53
N ASP A 34 29.24 17.47 -6.32
CA ASP A 34 30.67 17.19 -6.48
C ASP A 34 31.42 17.37 -5.16
N ALA A 35 31.11 18.43 -4.41
CA ALA A 35 31.67 18.64 -3.07
C ALA A 35 31.25 17.52 -2.09
N ALA A 36 29.98 17.10 -2.13
CA ALA A 36 29.49 16.00 -1.29
C ALA A 36 30.17 14.66 -1.64
N ALA A 37 30.35 14.37 -2.93
CA ALA A 37 31.06 13.19 -3.40
C ALA A 37 32.53 13.21 -2.95
N HIS A 38 33.20 14.37 -3.05
CA HIS A 38 34.57 14.55 -2.58
C HIS A 38 34.70 14.29 -1.08
N TYR A 39 33.83 14.88 -0.24
CA TYR A 39 33.88 14.65 1.20
C TYR A 39 33.50 13.22 1.60
N ALA A 40 32.58 12.58 0.89
CA ALA A 40 32.25 11.18 1.12
C ALA A 40 33.44 10.27 0.80
N HIS A 41 34.17 10.57 -0.28
CA HIS A 41 35.38 9.83 -0.63
C HIS A 41 36.47 10.01 0.43
N GLU A 42 36.77 11.25 0.83
CA GLU A 42 37.75 11.55 1.88
C GLU A 42 37.39 10.89 3.23
N ALA A 43 36.10 10.87 3.58
CA ALA A 43 35.63 10.18 4.77
C ALA A 43 35.83 8.67 4.67
N ASN A 44 35.53 8.07 3.51
CA ASN A 44 35.74 6.64 3.28
C ASN A 44 37.22 6.28 3.33
N GLU A 45 38.11 7.08 2.74
CA GLU A 45 39.56 6.84 2.80
C GLU A 45 40.07 6.81 4.25
N ARG A 46 39.55 7.67 5.13
CA ARG A 46 39.92 7.70 6.55
C ARG A 46 39.28 6.59 7.38
N LEU A 47 38.07 6.17 7.05
CA LEU A 47 37.29 5.19 7.82
C LEU A 47 37.53 3.75 7.38
N ALA A 48 37.74 3.51 6.09
CA ALA A 48 37.97 2.18 5.52
C ALA A 48 39.07 1.38 6.26
N PRO A 49 40.27 1.93 6.53
CA PRO A 49 41.30 1.18 7.24
C PRO A 49 40.92 0.90 8.70
N LYS A 50 40.20 1.81 9.37
CA LYS A 50 39.74 1.62 10.76
C LYS A 50 38.69 0.53 10.86
N VAL A 51 37.73 0.51 9.93
CA VAL A 51 36.70 -0.52 9.87
C VAL A 51 37.31 -1.87 9.52
N SER A 52 38.24 -1.92 8.57
CA SER A 52 38.99 -3.14 8.23
C SER A 52 39.77 -3.68 9.44
N HIS A 53 40.46 -2.79 10.17
CA HIS A 53 41.18 -3.18 11.38
C HIS A 53 40.23 -3.69 12.48
N ALA A 54 39.13 -2.98 12.74
CA ALA A 54 38.13 -3.41 13.72
C ALA A 54 37.48 -4.75 13.34
N ALA A 55 37.19 -4.97 12.06
CA ALA A 55 36.67 -6.24 11.56
C ALA A 55 37.69 -7.37 11.74
N CYS A 56 38.97 -7.10 11.45
CA CYS A 56 40.06 -8.03 11.71
C CYS A 56 40.14 -8.39 13.20
N GLN A 57 40.17 -7.39 14.09
CA GLN A 57 40.20 -7.60 15.53
C GLN A 57 39.00 -8.40 16.03
N ALA A 58 37.79 -8.08 15.57
CA ALA A 58 36.58 -8.82 15.92
C ALA A 58 36.67 -10.29 15.48
N SER A 59 37.24 -10.56 14.29
CA SER A 59 37.44 -11.93 13.80
C SER A 59 38.45 -12.71 14.64
N LEU A 60 39.54 -12.06 15.07
CA LEU A 60 40.55 -12.66 15.94
C LEU A 60 39.97 -12.94 17.32
N HIS A 61 39.21 -11.99 17.88
CA HIS A 61 38.53 -12.16 19.16
C HIS A 61 37.51 -13.30 19.11
N ALA A 62 36.71 -13.40 18.04
CA ALA A 62 35.77 -14.49 17.86
C ALA A 62 36.46 -15.87 17.79
N ARG A 63 37.61 -15.95 17.11
CA ARG A 63 38.43 -17.18 17.07
C ARG A 63 38.99 -17.51 18.45
N ALA A 64 39.61 -16.55 19.12
CA ALA A 64 40.15 -16.76 20.47
C ALA A 64 39.06 -17.17 21.47
N ALA A 65 37.87 -16.57 21.41
CA ALA A 65 36.74 -16.93 22.25
C ALA A 65 36.25 -18.36 21.94
N TYR A 66 36.21 -18.74 20.66
CA TYR A 66 35.88 -20.11 20.27
C TYR A 66 36.92 -21.12 20.79
N ASP A 67 38.20 -20.84 20.59
CA ASP A 67 39.29 -21.73 20.99
C ASP A 67 39.36 -21.90 22.51
N ASN A 68 39.15 -20.82 23.27
CA ASN A 68 39.22 -20.86 24.74
C ASN A 68 37.98 -21.48 25.39
N HIS A 69 36.78 -21.25 24.84
CA HIS A 69 35.53 -21.61 25.54
C HIS A 69 34.75 -22.74 24.87
N LEU A 70 34.68 -22.76 23.54
CA LEU A 70 33.84 -23.71 22.80
C LEU A 70 34.63 -24.98 22.43
N HIS A 71 35.86 -24.82 21.97
CA HIS A 71 36.71 -25.93 21.56
C HIS A 71 36.91 -27.01 22.64
N PRO A 72 37.30 -26.69 23.89
CA PRO A 72 37.49 -27.72 24.90
C PRO A 72 36.19 -28.45 25.26
N ARG A 73 35.05 -27.74 25.26
CA ARG A 73 33.73 -28.33 25.53
C ARG A 73 33.30 -29.28 24.41
N MET A 74 33.58 -28.91 23.16
CA MET A 74 33.32 -29.79 22.01
C MET A 74 34.23 -31.02 22.01
N GLN A 75 35.50 -30.89 22.37
CA GLN A 75 36.40 -32.03 22.51
C GLN A 75 35.91 -33.00 23.59
N ALA A 76 35.53 -32.48 24.77
CA ALA A 76 34.97 -33.28 25.85
C ALA A 76 33.65 -33.96 25.45
N ALA A 77 32.78 -33.29 24.67
CA ALA A 77 31.58 -33.94 24.15
C ALA A 77 31.91 -35.08 23.16
N ARG A 78 32.92 -34.88 22.31
CA ARG A 78 33.28 -35.82 21.24
C ARG A 78 33.83 -37.15 21.75
N THR A 79 34.43 -37.19 22.95
CA THR A 79 34.87 -38.46 23.57
C THR A 79 33.70 -39.39 23.92
N HIS A 80 32.50 -38.85 24.09
CA HIS A 80 31.28 -39.60 24.42
C HIS A 80 30.40 -39.91 23.20
N VAL A 81 30.75 -39.43 22.00
CA VAL A 81 29.94 -39.60 20.78
C VAL A 81 30.40 -40.84 20.01
N PRO A 82 29.48 -41.74 19.59
CA PRO A 82 29.81 -42.87 18.73
C PRO A 82 30.45 -42.41 17.40
N PRO A 83 31.49 -43.09 16.90
CA PRO A 83 32.26 -42.63 15.73
C PRO A 83 31.44 -42.55 14.44
N ASN A 84 30.36 -43.32 14.31
CA ASN A 84 29.46 -43.25 13.16
C ASN A 84 28.65 -41.94 13.14
N VAL A 85 28.23 -41.46 14.31
CA VAL A 85 27.50 -40.19 14.45
C VAL A 85 28.43 -39.02 14.17
N ASP A 86 29.67 -39.07 14.67
CA ASP A 86 30.67 -38.04 14.41
C ASP A 86 31.01 -37.92 12.92
N ARG A 87 31.19 -39.04 12.21
CA ARG A 87 31.41 -39.05 10.76
C ARG A 87 30.22 -38.49 9.98
N ALA A 88 28.99 -38.81 10.39
CA ALA A 88 27.78 -38.25 9.78
C ALA A 88 27.69 -36.73 10.01
N ALA A 89 28.00 -36.27 11.23
CA ALA A 89 28.02 -34.85 11.56
C ALA A 89 29.07 -34.07 10.74
N VAL A 90 30.29 -34.60 10.60
CA VAL A 90 31.33 -33.99 9.76
C VAL A 90 30.91 -33.90 8.29
N LYS A 91 30.30 -34.96 7.75
CA LYS A 91 29.78 -34.96 6.38
C LYS A 91 28.65 -33.93 6.20
N ALA A 92 27.73 -33.84 7.15
CA ALA A 92 26.66 -32.85 7.13
C ALA A 92 27.21 -31.42 7.14
N VAL A 93 28.18 -31.12 8.03
CA VAL A 93 28.83 -29.80 8.08
C VAL A 93 29.57 -29.48 6.78
N HIS A 94 30.20 -30.47 6.15
CA HIS A 94 30.85 -30.27 4.86
C HIS A 94 29.84 -29.93 3.76
N GLN A 95 28.73 -30.66 3.69
CA GLN A 95 27.66 -30.42 2.71
C GLN A 95 26.99 -29.05 2.92
N THR A 96 26.71 -28.66 4.17
CA THR A 96 26.11 -27.35 4.45
C THR A 96 27.06 -26.21 4.07
N ARG A 97 28.37 -26.35 4.28
CA ARG A 97 29.37 -25.37 3.83
C ARG A 97 29.42 -25.26 2.32
N LEU A 98 29.35 -26.38 1.60
CA LEU A 98 29.28 -26.36 0.13
C LEU A 98 28.00 -25.68 -0.36
N ALA A 99 26.85 -26.03 0.21
CA ALA A 99 25.57 -25.42 -0.14
C ALA A 99 25.56 -23.91 0.16
N ALA A 100 26.13 -23.48 1.29
CA ALA A 100 26.26 -22.07 1.63
C ALA A 100 27.15 -21.30 0.65
N ARG A 101 28.26 -21.91 0.19
CA ARG A 101 29.10 -21.31 -0.86
C ARG A 101 28.35 -21.19 -2.18
N GLN A 102 27.69 -22.26 -2.61
CA GLN A 102 26.88 -22.25 -3.83
C GLN A 102 25.75 -21.21 -3.76
N ALA A 103 25.10 -21.06 -2.60
CA ALA A 103 24.09 -20.04 -2.38
C ALA A 103 24.68 -18.63 -2.41
N ALA A 104 25.87 -18.41 -1.84
CA ALA A 104 26.58 -17.15 -1.92
C ALA A 104 26.93 -16.81 -3.38
N ASP A 105 27.49 -17.76 -4.13
CA ASP A 105 27.84 -17.60 -5.54
C ASP A 105 26.61 -17.29 -6.40
N TYR A 106 25.48 -17.95 -6.11
CA TYR A 106 24.20 -17.71 -6.78
C TYR A 106 23.59 -16.33 -6.44
N THR A 107 23.76 -15.87 -5.21
CA THR A 107 23.16 -14.60 -4.74
C THR A 107 24.01 -13.39 -5.04
N ALA A 108 25.34 -13.54 -5.19
CA ALA A 108 26.25 -12.45 -5.53
C ALA A 108 25.78 -11.56 -6.71
N PRO A 109 25.45 -12.10 -7.91
CA PRO A 109 24.99 -11.27 -9.02
C PRO A 109 23.62 -10.61 -8.78
N ARG A 110 22.77 -11.21 -7.93
CA ARG A 110 21.47 -10.64 -7.55
C ARG A 110 21.65 -9.44 -6.62
N PHE A 111 22.62 -9.51 -5.71
CA PHE A 111 22.97 -8.37 -4.88
C PHE A 111 23.57 -7.25 -5.71
N GLU A 112 24.47 -7.56 -6.65
CA GLU A 112 25.05 -6.56 -7.54
C GLU A 112 24.00 -5.86 -8.41
N SER A 113 23.07 -6.62 -9.01
CA SER A 113 21.96 -6.05 -9.78
C SER A 113 20.98 -5.25 -8.91
N ALA A 114 20.68 -5.71 -7.70
CA ALA A 114 19.87 -4.94 -6.75
C ALA A 114 20.56 -3.63 -6.33
N LEU A 115 21.87 -3.67 -6.08
CA LEU A 115 22.66 -2.48 -5.79
C LEU A 115 22.67 -1.53 -6.99
N ALA A 116 22.87 -2.04 -8.21
CA ALA A 116 22.80 -1.24 -9.43
C ALA A 116 21.43 -0.58 -9.62
N ALA A 117 20.33 -1.31 -9.38
CA ALA A 117 18.98 -0.77 -9.42
C ALA A 117 18.69 0.26 -8.32
N SER A 118 19.39 0.17 -7.17
CA SER A 118 19.25 1.12 -6.06
C SER A 118 20.00 2.44 -6.24
N ARG A 119 20.96 2.50 -7.18
CA ARG A 119 21.76 3.71 -7.48
C ARG A 119 20.93 5.00 -7.65
N PRO A 120 19.87 5.05 -8.50
CA PRO A 120 19.09 6.28 -8.66
C PRO A 120 18.35 6.70 -7.38
N VAL A 121 17.91 5.74 -6.56
CA VAL A 121 17.26 6.04 -5.27
C VAL A 121 18.29 6.61 -4.28
N ALA A 122 19.50 6.08 -4.28
CA ALA A 122 20.61 6.58 -3.48
C ALA A 122 21.01 8.00 -3.92
N GLU A 123 21.04 8.29 -5.23
CA GLU A 123 21.30 9.63 -5.77
C GLU A 123 20.21 10.64 -5.38
N GLU A 124 18.93 10.25 -5.47
CA GLU A 124 17.84 11.09 -4.98
C GLU A 124 17.93 11.35 -3.48
N ALA A 125 18.21 10.31 -2.68
CA ALA A 125 18.39 10.44 -1.25
C ALA A 125 19.58 11.35 -0.89
N ALA A 126 20.69 11.22 -1.63
CA ALA A 126 21.86 12.09 -1.49
C ALA A 126 21.53 13.55 -1.84
N SER A 127 20.74 13.79 -2.89
CA SER A 127 20.31 15.15 -3.24
C SER A 127 19.39 15.77 -2.18
N ARG A 128 18.46 14.98 -1.62
CA ARG A 128 17.56 15.41 -0.54
C ARG A 128 18.33 15.64 0.77
N SER A 129 19.34 14.82 1.08
CA SER A 129 20.16 14.96 2.27
C SER A 129 21.14 16.12 2.14
N ALA A 130 21.70 16.38 0.96
CA ALA A 130 22.51 17.57 0.69
C ALA A 130 21.69 18.86 0.87
N ALA A 131 20.45 18.90 0.38
CA ALA A 131 19.54 20.02 0.61
C ALA A 131 19.21 20.19 2.11
N ALA A 132 19.01 19.10 2.84
CA ALA A 132 18.79 19.13 4.29
C ALA A 132 20.04 19.62 5.04
N LEU A 133 21.24 19.20 4.62
CA LEU A 133 22.51 19.66 5.20
C LEU A 133 22.78 21.13 4.90
N ALA A 134 22.44 21.64 3.71
CA ALA A 134 22.52 23.06 3.38
C ALA A 134 21.56 23.89 4.25
N ALA A 135 20.35 23.38 4.51
CA ALA A 135 19.42 24.00 5.45
C ALA A 135 19.95 24.00 6.89
N LEU A 136 20.59 22.90 7.33
CA LEU A 136 21.23 22.81 8.66
C LEU A 136 22.47 23.70 8.79
N ARG A 137 23.20 23.96 7.69
CA ARG A 137 24.37 24.85 7.65
C ARG A 137 24.05 26.35 7.69
N GLY A 138 22.78 26.73 7.81
CA GLY A 138 22.38 28.10 8.13
C GLY A 138 21.93 28.97 6.96
N GLN A 139 21.68 28.40 5.77
CA GLN A 139 21.13 29.16 4.63
C GLN A 139 19.60 29.19 4.56
N VAL A 140 18.89 28.58 5.51
CA VAL A 140 17.42 28.63 5.61
C VAL A 140 17.04 28.92 7.05
N SER A 141 16.34 30.03 7.29
CA SER A 141 15.88 30.36 8.63
C SER A 141 14.94 29.26 9.15
N ALA A 142 15.07 28.86 10.42
CA ALA A 142 14.18 27.88 11.04
C ALA A 142 12.68 28.22 10.86
N LYS A 143 12.35 29.52 10.75
CA LYS A 143 11.00 30.01 10.45
C LYS A 143 10.52 29.60 9.06
N GLU A 144 11.37 29.57 8.04
CA GLU A 144 11.02 29.22 6.67
C GLU A 144 10.78 27.71 6.53
N VAL A 145 11.63 26.90 7.17
CA VAL A 145 11.43 25.45 7.26
C VAL A 145 10.11 25.15 7.98
N GLN A 146 9.84 25.81 9.11
CA GLN A 146 8.58 25.63 9.85
C GLN A 146 7.35 26.06 9.03
N ARG A 147 7.48 27.12 8.22
CA ARG A 147 6.41 27.59 7.32
C ARG A 147 6.16 26.59 6.19
N LEU A 148 7.20 25.98 5.64
CA LEU A 148 7.10 24.94 4.61
C LEU A 148 6.48 23.64 5.15
N VAL A 149 6.95 23.19 6.32
CA VAL A 149 6.43 21.99 7.00
C VAL A 149 4.95 22.18 7.33
N ARG A 150 4.56 23.32 7.92
CA ARG A 150 3.15 23.64 8.19
C ARG A 150 2.30 23.64 6.91
N ARG A 151 2.84 24.04 5.77
CA ARG A 151 2.14 24.03 4.48
C ARG A 151 1.96 22.62 3.93
N HIS A 152 2.98 21.78 4.04
CA HIS A 152 2.94 20.37 3.61
C HIS A 152 2.03 19.54 4.51
N GLU A 153 2.07 19.76 5.82
CA GLU A 153 1.25 19.06 6.80
C GLU A 153 -0.25 19.35 6.61
N ARG A 154 -0.59 20.60 6.25
CA ARG A 154 -1.97 20.96 5.86
C ARG A 154 -2.43 20.20 4.60
N ARG A 155 -1.57 20.05 3.61
CA ARG A 155 -1.89 19.31 2.36
C ARG A 155 -1.95 17.80 2.58
N ALA A 156 -1.05 17.25 3.38
CA ALA A 156 -0.99 15.83 3.70
C ALA A 156 -2.25 15.38 4.48
N ARG A 157 -2.76 16.22 5.39
CA ARG A 157 -4.02 15.96 6.09
C ARG A 157 -5.19 15.84 5.11
N CYS A 158 -5.39 16.81 4.20
CA CYS A 158 -6.46 16.72 3.20
C CYS A 158 -6.33 15.47 2.31
N GLY A 159 -5.12 15.11 1.89
CA GLY A 159 -4.89 13.90 1.07
C GLY A 159 -5.25 12.60 1.80
N ARG A 160 -5.09 12.54 3.12
CA ARG A 160 -5.42 11.36 3.93
C ARG A 160 -6.94 11.17 4.09
N TRP A 161 -7.67 12.26 4.31
CA TRP A 161 -9.14 12.25 4.36
C TRP A 161 -9.76 11.82 3.02
N VAL A 162 -9.22 12.32 1.91
CA VAL A 162 -9.69 11.92 0.57
C VAL A 162 -9.47 10.43 0.31
N LYS A 163 -8.30 9.89 0.69
CA LYS A 163 -8.02 8.44 0.56
C LYS A 163 -8.93 7.60 1.45
N GLY A 164 -9.20 8.04 2.68
CA GLY A 164 -10.12 7.37 3.60
C GLY A 164 -11.55 7.34 3.05
N ALA A 165 -12.04 8.49 2.57
CA ALA A 165 -13.37 8.58 1.97
C ALA A 165 -13.52 7.70 0.72
N ALA A 166 -12.48 7.62 -0.12
CA ALA A 166 -12.48 6.75 -1.30
C ALA A 166 -12.57 5.27 -0.93
N LEU A 167 -11.83 4.83 0.10
CA LEU A 167 -11.86 3.43 0.56
C LEU A 167 -13.22 3.06 1.14
N VAL A 168 -13.80 3.95 1.96
CA VAL A 168 -15.14 3.76 2.53
C VAL A 168 -16.20 3.74 1.43
N GLY A 169 -16.11 4.64 0.44
CA GLY A 169 -17.01 4.65 -0.71
C GLY A 169 -16.94 3.36 -1.53
N LEU A 170 -15.73 2.80 -1.72
CA LEU A 170 -15.55 1.55 -2.45
C LEU A 170 -16.10 0.34 -1.68
N LEU A 171 -15.91 0.29 -0.36
CA LEU A 171 -16.48 -0.75 0.51
C LEU A 171 -18.01 -0.66 0.57
N ALA A 172 -18.55 0.54 0.78
CA ALA A 172 -20.00 0.77 0.82
C ALA A 172 -20.65 0.45 -0.54
N GLY A 173 -20.02 0.85 -1.64
CA GLY A 173 -20.49 0.53 -3.00
C GLY A 173 -20.45 -0.98 -3.28
N GLY A 174 -19.39 -1.67 -2.87
CA GLY A 174 -19.27 -3.13 -3.01
C GLY A 174 -20.32 -3.88 -2.19
N ALA A 175 -20.54 -3.46 -0.94
CA ALA A 175 -21.57 -4.03 -0.07
C ALA A 175 -22.99 -3.81 -0.61
N PHE A 176 -23.27 -2.61 -1.14
CA PHE A 176 -24.56 -2.29 -1.73
C PHE A 176 -24.83 -3.08 -3.02
N ALA A 177 -23.82 -3.26 -3.87
CA ALA A 177 -23.95 -4.07 -5.08
C ALA A 177 -24.17 -5.55 -4.76
N ALA A 178 -23.47 -6.10 -3.76
CA ALA A 178 -23.66 -7.46 -3.30
C ALA A 178 -25.05 -7.67 -2.67
N TRP A 179 -25.52 -6.71 -1.87
CA TRP A 179 -26.85 -6.75 -1.27
C TRP A 179 -27.95 -6.63 -2.33
N LYS A 180 -27.82 -5.72 -3.30
CA LYS A 180 -28.78 -5.59 -4.39
C LYS A 180 -28.81 -6.83 -5.29
N TRP A 181 -27.66 -7.46 -5.54
CA TRP A 181 -27.59 -8.73 -6.27
C TRP A 181 -28.28 -9.87 -5.50
N TRP A 182 -28.10 -9.90 -4.17
CA TRP A 182 -28.78 -10.85 -3.29
C TRP A 182 -30.30 -10.63 -3.23
N ASP A 183 -30.74 -9.37 -3.16
CA ASP A 183 -32.16 -9.00 -3.17
C ASP A 183 -32.85 -9.42 -4.47
N GLN A 184 -32.15 -9.26 -5.61
CA GLN A 184 -32.60 -9.76 -6.91
C GLN A 184 -32.71 -11.30 -6.97
N GLN A 185 -31.93 -12.03 -6.15
CA GLN A 185 -32.07 -13.48 -5.99
C GLN A 185 -33.08 -13.89 -4.90
N SER A 186 -33.44 -13.00 -3.97
CA SER A 186 -34.29 -13.32 -2.81
C SER A 186 -35.78 -13.02 -3.01
N ASN A 187 -36.13 -12.20 -4.00
CA ASN A 187 -37.50 -12.09 -4.54
C ASN A 187 -37.54 -12.44 -6.02
N PRO A 188 -37.42 -13.72 -6.42
CA PRO A 188 -37.72 -14.07 -7.79
C PRO A 188 -39.24 -14.34 -7.86
N ASP A 189 -39.87 -13.93 -8.97
CA ASP A 189 -41.33 -13.87 -9.20
C ASP A 189 -42.08 -15.23 -9.11
N TRP A 190 -41.49 -16.24 -8.45
CA TRP A 190 -42.12 -17.51 -8.05
C TRP A 190 -42.78 -17.46 -6.67
N LEU A 191 -42.71 -16.34 -5.94
CA LEU A 191 -43.49 -16.10 -4.71
C LEU A 191 -44.78 -15.29 -4.95
N VAL A 192 -45.27 -15.27 -6.20
CA VAL A 192 -46.65 -14.90 -6.54
C VAL A 192 -47.27 -16.13 -7.19
N GLU A 193 -48.38 -16.59 -6.62
CA GLU A 193 -49.15 -17.72 -7.14
C GLU A 193 -49.45 -17.52 -8.64
N PRO A 194 -49.17 -18.52 -9.51
CA PRO A 194 -49.72 -18.52 -10.85
C PRO A 194 -51.25 -18.52 -10.73
N PRO A 195 -51.98 -17.59 -11.40
CA PRO A 195 -53.43 -17.67 -11.45
C PRO A 195 -53.84 -19.04 -12.00
N ALA A 196 -54.76 -19.71 -11.28
CA ALA A 196 -55.32 -21.00 -11.65
C ALA A 196 -55.77 -20.98 -13.12
N ALA A 197 -55.47 -22.07 -13.83
CA ALA A 197 -55.82 -22.28 -15.22
C ALA A 197 -57.28 -21.91 -15.53
N THR A 198 -57.44 -21.02 -16.51
CA THR A 198 -58.71 -20.54 -17.03
C THR A 198 -59.41 -21.60 -17.88
N GLU A 199 -60.50 -22.20 -17.41
CA GLU A 199 -61.53 -22.92 -18.20
C GLU A 199 -62.80 -23.02 -17.32
N LEU A 200 -64.04 -22.59 -17.62
CA LEU A 200 -64.75 -22.20 -18.84
C LEU A 200 -66.02 -21.40 -18.47
N SER A 201 -66.36 -20.44 -19.35
CA SER A 201 -67.70 -20.04 -19.79
C SER A 201 -68.65 -19.22 -18.91
N ALA A 202 -68.86 -18.00 -19.42
CA ALA A 202 -70.16 -17.37 -19.64
C ALA A 202 -71.01 -16.99 -18.41
N GLN A 203 -70.94 -15.71 -18.01
CA GLN A 203 -72.06 -14.78 -18.22
C GLN A 203 -71.72 -13.38 -17.71
N ASP A 204 -72.12 -12.40 -18.52
CA ASP A 204 -72.56 -11.06 -18.14
C ASP A 204 -71.51 -10.14 -17.48
N ALA A 205 -70.86 -9.27 -18.24
CA ALA A 205 -71.41 -8.03 -18.78
C ALA A 205 -71.95 -7.08 -17.70
N ALA A 206 -71.12 -6.08 -17.43
CA ALA A 206 -71.46 -4.71 -17.07
C ALA A 206 -71.83 -4.36 -15.60
N PRO A 207 -71.41 -3.16 -15.16
CA PRO A 207 -71.42 -2.73 -13.76
C PRO A 207 -72.67 -1.90 -13.43
N ALA A 208 -73.29 -2.11 -12.27
CA ALA A 208 -74.30 -1.20 -11.74
C ALA A 208 -74.38 -1.25 -10.21
N SER A 209 -74.61 -0.07 -9.65
CA SER A 209 -74.70 0.37 -8.27
C SER A 209 -75.82 -0.32 -7.46
N PHE A 210 -75.44 -1.13 -6.47
CA PHE A 210 -76.38 -1.71 -5.50
C PHE A 210 -76.88 -0.69 -4.44
N ASP A 211 -76.17 0.43 -4.25
CA ASP A 211 -76.56 1.45 -3.27
C ASP A 211 -77.62 2.44 -3.80
N ASP A 212 -77.71 2.67 -5.11
CA ASP A 212 -78.74 3.54 -5.71
C ASP A 212 -80.09 2.81 -5.89
N GLU A 213 -80.08 1.50 -6.16
CA GLU A 213 -81.29 0.70 -6.43
C GLU A 213 -82.11 0.42 -5.15
N LEU A 214 -81.43 0.32 -3.99
CA LEU A 214 -82.10 0.08 -2.71
C LEU A 214 -82.86 1.31 -2.20
N ALA A 215 -82.33 2.51 -2.48
CA ALA A 215 -82.97 3.78 -2.11
C ALA A 215 -84.22 4.09 -2.95
N GLU A 216 -84.30 3.59 -4.18
CA GLU A 216 -85.49 3.71 -5.03
C GLU A 216 -86.58 2.71 -4.63
N LYS A 217 -86.23 1.48 -4.23
CA LYS A 217 -87.22 0.45 -3.83
C LYS A 217 -87.91 0.71 -2.49
N GLU A 218 -87.23 1.28 -1.49
CA GLU A 218 -87.90 1.62 -0.23
C GLU A 218 -88.91 2.76 -0.38
N ARG A 219 -88.75 3.62 -1.40
CA ARG A 219 -89.73 4.66 -1.74
C ARG A 219 -90.98 4.10 -2.45
N GLU A 220 -90.85 3.00 -3.21
CA GLU A 220 -91.99 2.32 -3.84
C GLU A 220 -92.78 1.43 -2.87
N SER A 221 -92.14 0.85 -1.85
CA SER A 221 -92.78 -0.15 -0.97
C SER A 221 -93.73 0.43 0.09
N ASN A 222 -93.68 1.73 0.39
CA ASN A 222 -94.70 2.36 1.24
C ASN A 222 -96.09 2.52 0.55
N GLY A 223 -96.31 1.91 -0.63
CA GLY A 223 -97.45 2.17 -1.52
C GLY A 223 -98.66 1.22 -1.46
N GLY A 224 -98.69 0.20 -0.60
CA GLY A 224 -99.71 -0.88 -0.65
C GLY A 224 -100.52 -1.08 0.63
N LYS A 225 -101.42 -0.14 0.92
CA LYS A 225 -102.54 -0.23 1.89
C LYS A 225 -103.34 -1.53 1.70
N ASN A 226 -103.62 -2.25 2.78
CA ASN A 226 -104.85 -2.12 3.60
C ASN A 226 -106.14 -2.16 2.77
N ALA A 227 -106.74 -3.35 2.72
CA ALA A 227 -108.19 -3.58 2.65
C ALA A 227 -108.49 -4.92 3.35
#